data_AF-A0AAW0J8Y5-F1
#
_entry.id   AF-A0AAW0J8Y5-F1
#
_cell.length_a   1.000
_cell.length_b   1.000
_cell.length_c   1.000
_cell.angle_alpha   90.00
_cell.angle_beta   90.00
_cell.angle_gamma   90.00
#
_symmetry.space_group_name_H-M   'P 1'
#
loop_
_entity.id
_entity.type
_entity.pdbx_description
1 polymer ?
#
loop_
_entity_poly.entity_id
_entity_poly.type
_entity_poly.pdbx_seq_one_letter_code
_entity_poly.pdbx_strand_id
1 'polypeptide(L)'
;MEVSSMCQLCRESSESILHVLRDCHVAHNLWTSLSPPMAESIFCGLKSSEWLRQNCCISKTSPILDIRWGIIFSFGIWTLWLNRNGVVLRHENGQRNLKSDVLAKAMEFAYIGRANRTSTRRQIAISWRFPPLT
;
A
#
# COMPACT_ATOMS: atom_id res chain seq x y z
N MET A 1 7.27 13.20 -25.60
CA MET A 1 6.24 12.95 -24.57
C MET A 1 6.80 13.55 -23.28
N GLU A 2 6.40 14.77 -22.94
CA GLU A 2 6.90 15.43 -21.72
C GLU A 2 6.24 14.77 -20.50
N VAL A 3 7.06 14.09 -19.69
CA VAL A 3 6.62 13.63 -18.39
C VAL A 3 6.56 14.85 -17.48
N SER A 4 5.34 15.28 -17.14
CA SER A 4 5.15 16.36 -16.17
C SER A 4 5.87 16.00 -14.88
N SER A 5 6.73 16.89 -14.39
CA SER A 5 7.39 16.74 -13.09
C SER A 5 6.43 16.93 -11.92
N MET A 6 5.20 17.37 -12.19
CA MET A 6 4.18 17.62 -11.19
C MET A 6 3.43 16.33 -10.82
N CYS A 7 3.16 16.17 -9.53
CA CYS A 7 2.37 15.07 -9.01
C CYS A 7 0.96 15.11 -9.61
N GLN A 8 0.57 14.04 -10.32
CA GLN A 8 -0.73 13.96 -10.98
C GLN A 8 -1.89 13.72 -10.01
N LEU A 9 -1.58 13.38 -8.75
CA LEU A 9 -2.57 13.21 -7.69
C LEU A 9 -3.03 14.54 -7.10
N CYS A 10 -2.10 15.37 -6.62
CA CYS A 10 -2.42 16.65 -5.97
C CYS A 10 -2.35 17.86 -6.91
N ARG A 11 -1.54 17.79 -7.98
CA ARG A 11 -1.25 18.90 -8.90
C ARG A 11 -0.69 20.17 -8.23
N GLU A 12 -0.03 20.01 -7.09
CA GLU A 12 0.47 21.13 -6.27
C GLU A 12 2.00 21.13 -6.08
N SER A 13 2.68 20.00 -6.30
CA SER A 13 4.11 19.86 -6.03
C SER A 13 4.76 18.88 -6.98
N SER A 14 6.10 18.90 -7.05
CA SER A 14 6.84 17.94 -7.84
C SER A 14 6.66 16.52 -7.31
N GLU A 15 6.56 15.56 -8.23
CA GLU A 15 6.40 14.17 -7.87
C GLU A 15 7.73 13.60 -7.36
N SER A 16 7.70 13.02 -6.17
CA SER A 16 8.73 12.13 -5.66
C SER A 16 8.06 10.94 -4.97
N ILE A 17 8.80 9.86 -4.76
CA ILE A 17 8.27 8.66 -4.06
C ILE A 17 7.76 9.04 -2.66
N LEU A 18 8.52 9.84 -1.90
CA LEU A 18 8.07 10.30 -0.59
C LEU A 18 6.85 11.20 -0.66
N HIS A 19 6.80 12.09 -1.66
CA HIS A 19 5.62 12.92 -1.85
C HIS A 19 4.37 12.06 -2.09
N VAL A 20 4.41 11.15 -3.07
CA VAL A 20 3.26 10.28 -3.40
C VAL A 20 2.82 9.42 -2.22
N LEU A 21 3.76 8.93 -1.42
CA LEU A 21 3.47 7.98 -0.34
C LEU A 21 3.20 8.64 1.02
N ARG A 22 3.57 9.91 1.23
CA ARG A 22 3.53 10.55 2.55
C ARG A 22 3.14 12.03 2.50
N ASP A 23 3.86 12.84 1.73
CA ASP A 23 3.77 14.31 1.84
C ASP A 23 2.64 14.92 1.00
N CYS A 24 2.13 14.19 0.00
CA CYS A 24 0.98 14.58 -0.81
C CYS A 24 -0.28 14.68 0.05
N HIS A 25 -1.12 15.70 -0.14
CA HIS A 25 -2.37 15.84 0.61
C HIS A 25 -3.31 14.63 0.45
N VAL A 26 -3.26 13.94 -0.70
CA VAL A 26 -4.01 12.68 -0.93
C VAL A 26 -3.50 11.58 0.01
N ALA A 27 -2.17 11.46 0.16
CA ALA A 27 -1.57 10.50 1.08
C ALA A 27 -1.84 10.88 2.53
N HIS A 28 -1.70 12.17 2.88
CA HIS A 28 -1.97 12.69 4.21
C HIS A 28 -3.42 12.41 4.66
N ASN A 29 -4.40 12.65 3.78
CA ASN A 29 -5.80 12.35 4.05
C ASN A 29 -6.01 10.85 4.36
N LEU A 30 -5.37 9.97 3.58
CA LEU A 30 -5.42 8.53 3.86
C LEU A 30 -4.81 8.21 5.22
N TRP A 31 -3.59 8.68 5.50
CA TRP A 31 -2.90 8.39 6.75
C TRP A 31 -3.69 8.88 7.95
N THR A 32 -4.18 10.12 7.93
CA THR A 32 -5.04 10.70 8.97
C THR A 32 -6.27 9.83 9.22
N SER A 33 -6.91 9.36 8.15
CA SER A 33 -8.10 8.50 8.24
C SER A 33 -7.84 7.09 8.79
N LEU A 34 -6.59 6.61 8.72
CA LEU A 34 -6.13 5.32 9.24
C LEU A 34 -5.63 5.40 10.69
N SER A 35 -5.47 6.61 11.23
CA SER A 35 -5.08 6.87 12.62
C SER A 35 -3.77 6.17 13.03
N PRO A 36 -2.60 6.65 12.54
CA PRO A 36 -1.31 6.08 12.87
C PRO A 36 -1.08 6.12 14.38
N PRO A 37 -0.40 5.11 14.97
CA PRO A 37 -0.23 5.01 16.43
C PRO A 37 0.93 5.89 16.96
N MET A 38 1.20 7.01 16.27
CA MET A 38 2.22 8.01 16.57
C MET A 38 1.71 9.39 16.15
N ALA A 39 2.26 10.44 16.76
CA ALA A 39 1.91 11.82 16.41
C ALA A 39 2.30 12.14 14.95
N GLU A 40 1.52 12.98 14.30
CA GLU A 40 1.72 13.38 12.90
C GLU A 40 3.11 14.02 12.67
N SER A 41 3.58 14.86 13.60
CA SER A 41 4.90 15.47 13.53
C SER A 41 6.03 14.44 13.50
N ILE A 42 5.89 13.35 14.25
CA ILE A 42 6.82 12.22 14.24
C ILE A 42 6.67 11.45 12.94
N PHE A 43 5.43 11.15 12.53
CA PHE A 43 5.16 10.39 11.32
C PHE A 43 5.76 11.06 10.07
N CYS A 44 5.57 12.37 9.90
CA CYS A 44 6.05 13.11 8.73
C CYS A 44 7.52 13.54 8.85
N GLY A 45 8.06 13.66 10.06
CA GLY A 45 9.41 14.18 10.31
C GLY A 45 10.56 13.17 10.10
N LEU A 46 10.27 11.89 9.92
CA LEU A 46 11.29 10.85 9.77
C LEU A 46 11.93 10.83 8.37
N LYS A 47 13.19 10.42 8.30
CA LYS A 47 13.85 10.09 7.02
C LYS A 47 13.16 8.87 6.38
N SER A 48 13.19 8.75 5.05
CA SER A 48 12.45 7.73 4.29
C SER A 48 12.60 6.30 4.81
N SER A 49 13.84 5.83 5.01
CA SER A 49 14.13 4.48 5.49
C SER A 49 13.67 4.25 6.92
N GLU A 50 13.83 5.26 7.78
CA GLU A 50 13.38 5.23 9.17
C GLU A 50 11.85 5.19 9.24
N TRP A 51 11.19 6.01 8.43
CA TRP A 51 9.74 6.10 8.36
C TRP A 51 9.11 4.75 7.99
N LEU A 52 9.65 4.07 6.97
CA LEU A 52 9.22 2.73 6.58
C LEU A 52 9.49 1.71 7.69
N ARG A 53 10.70 1.69 8.25
CA ARG A 53 11.08 0.71 9.28
C ARG A 53 10.22 0.84 10.52
N GLN A 54 10.03 2.05 11.05
CA GLN A 54 9.24 2.26 12.25
C GLN A 54 7.79 1.83 12.05
N ASN A 55 7.16 2.26 10.95
CA ASN A 55 5.76 1.95 10.72
C ASN A 55 5.52 0.46 10.41
N CYS A 56 6.41 -0.20 9.68
CA CYS A 56 6.30 -1.63 9.39
C CYS A 56 6.55 -2.50 10.63
N CYS A 57 7.52 -2.11 11.48
CA CYS A 57 7.99 -2.97 12.57
C CYS A 57 7.34 -2.67 13.93
N ILE A 58 6.62 -1.56 14.09
CA ILE A 58 5.98 -1.24 15.38
C ILE A 58 5.01 -2.34 15.80
N SER A 59 5.08 -2.72 17.08
CA SER A 59 4.23 -3.77 17.66
C SER A 59 2.84 -3.29 18.07
N LYS A 60 2.52 -2.00 17.84
CA LYS A 60 1.22 -1.42 18.16
C LYS A 60 0.13 -1.92 17.20
N THR A 61 -1.07 -2.12 17.72
CA THR A 61 -2.27 -2.40 16.92
C THR A 61 -2.92 -1.09 16.45
N SER A 62 -3.69 -1.17 15.36
CA SER A 62 -4.52 -0.07 14.92
C SER A 62 -5.77 0.04 15.79
N PRO A 63 -6.21 1.25 16.14
CA PRO A 63 -7.46 1.47 16.85
C PRO A 63 -8.70 1.10 16.01
N ILE A 64 -8.55 0.88 14.70
CA ILE A 64 -9.67 0.63 13.78
C ILE A 64 -10.00 -0.86 13.65
N LEU A 65 -8.99 -1.72 13.53
CA LEU A 65 -9.18 -3.14 13.18
C LEU A 65 -8.60 -4.13 14.20
N ASP A 66 -8.04 -3.67 15.32
CA ASP A 66 -7.33 -4.50 16.31
C ASP A 66 -6.27 -5.47 15.68
N ILE A 67 -5.71 -5.08 14.53
CA ILE A 67 -4.60 -5.77 13.86
C ILE A 67 -3.33 -4.92 13.94
N ARG A 68 -2.16 -5.55 13.76
CA ARG A 68 -0.87 -4.86 13.80
C ARG A 68 -0.83 -3.69 12.80
N TRP A 69 -0.41 -2.52 13.26
CA TRP A 69 -0.28 -1.32 12.43
C TRP A 69 0.58 -1.56 11.20
N GLY A 70 1.69 -2.30 11.32
CA GLY A 70 2.57 -2.60 10.20
C GLY A 70 1.87 -3.28 9.01
N ILE A 71 0.80 -4.05 9.25
CA ILE A 71 0.00 -4.66 8.17
C ILE A 71 -0.80 -3.57 7.44
N ILE A 72 -1.53 -2.74 8.19
CA ILE A 72 -2.33 -1.64 7.65
C ILE A 72 -1.44 -0.64 6.91
N PHE A 73 -0.30 -0.27 7.50
CA PHE A 73 0.67 0.62 6.89
C PHE A 73 1.20 0.09 5.56
N SER A 74 1.56 -1.20 5.50
CA SER A 74 2.06 -1.83 4.27
C SER A 74 1.01 -1.78 3.15
N PHE A 75 -0.26 -2.06 3.48
CA PHE A 75 -1.35 -1.91 2.51
C PHE A 75 -1.66 -0.46 2.16
N GLY A 76 -1.45 0.49 3.08
CA GLY A 76 -1.54 1.92 2.82
C GLY A 76 -0.54 2.38 1.75
N ILE A 77 0.74 2.02 1.91
CA ILE A 77 1.80 2.28 0.91
C ILE A 77 1.42 1.69 -0.44
N TRP A 78 1.03 0.42 -0.45
CA TRP A 78 0.66 -0.30 -1.66
C TRP A 78 -0.53 0.36 -2.39
N THR A 79 -1.56 0.74 -1.64
CA THR A 79 -2.78 1.36 -2.19
C THR A 79 -2.50 2.75 -2.75
N LEU A 80 -1.68 3.56 -2.08
CA LEU A 80 -1.23 4.86 -2.62
C LEU A 80 -0.44 4.69 -3.93
N TRP A 81 0.47 3.72 -3.97
CA TRP A 81 1.24 3.43 -5.17
C TRP A 81 0.35 2.97 -6.34
N LEU A 82 -0.58 2.06 -6.09
CA LEU A 82 -1.53 1.60 -7.09
C LEU A 82 -2.45 2.72 -7.59
N ASN A 83 -2.91 3.59 -6.68
CA ASN A 83 -3.71 4.77 -7.03
C ASN A 83 -2.94 5.70 -7.96
N ARG A 84 -1.68 6.03 -7.62
CA ARG A 84 -0.79 6.83 -8.50
C ARG A 84 -0.64 6.18 -9.87
N ASN A 85 -0.43 4.87 -9.93
CA ASN A 85 -0.27 4.16 -11.20
C ASN A 85 -1.56 4.14 -12.02
N GLY A 86 -2.73 4.08 -11.37
CA GLY A 86 -4.02 4.20 -12.07
C GLY A 86 -4.18 5.55 -12.76
N VAL A 87 -3.86 6.63 -12.05
CA VAL A 87 -3.94 7.99 -12.60
C VAL A 87 -2.94 8.19 -13.75
N VAL A 88 -1.69 7.78 -13.57
CA VAL A 88 -0.62 8.07 -14.55
C VAL A 88 -0.63 7.12 -15.76
N LEU A 89 -0.91 5.83 -15.55
CA LEU A 89 -0.79 4.81 -16.61
C LEU A 89 -2.13 4.45 -17.25
N ARG A 90 -3.23 4.58 -16.51
CA ARG A 90 -4.57 4.16 -16.96
C ARG A 90 -5.54 5.33 -17.14
N HIS A 91 -5.09 6.57 -16.88
CA HIS A 91 -5.92 7.77 -16.91
C HIS A 91 -7.21 7.63 -16.08
N GLU A 92 -7.14 6.85 -15.00
CA GLU A 92 -8.25 6.68 -14.08
C GLU A 92 -8.46 7.99 -13.30
N ASN A 93 -9.71 8.36 -13.09
CA ASN A 93 -10.04 9.32 -12.04
C ASN A 93 -9.74 8.59 -10.73
N GLY A 94 -8.71 9.04 -9.99
CA GLY A 94 -8.10 8.32 -8.86
C GLY A 94 -9.08 7.57 -7.94
N GLN A 95 -8.61 6.48 -7.33
CA GLN A 95 -9.46 5.53 -6.62
C GLN A 95 -10.29 6.20 -5.51
N ARG A 96 -11.61 5.94 -5.57
CA ARG A 96 -12.56 6.33 -4.54
C ARG A 96 -12.41 5.35 -3.36
N ASN A 97 -12.34 5.89 -2.14
CA ASN A 97 -12.33 5.14 -0.87
C ASN A 97 -11.05 4.33 -0.55
N LEU A 98 -9.87 4.92 -0.77
CA LEU A 98 -8.56 4.32 -0.42
C LEU A 98 -8.52 3.66 0.98
N LYS A 99 -9.13 4.29 2.00
CA LYS A 99 -9.22 3.73 3.36
C LYS A 99 -9.91 2.37 3.38
N SER A 100 -11.06 2.26 2.72
CA SER A 100 -11.83 1.01 2.70
C SER A 100 -11.02 -0.12 2.08
N ASP A 101 -10.31 0.16 0.98
CA ASP A 101 -9.47 -0.82 0.29
C ASP A 101 -8.29 -1.28 1.16
N VAL A 102 -7.63 -0.35 1.85
CA VAL A 102 -6.56 -0.68 2.80
C VAL A 102 -7.08 -1.58 3.91
N LEU A 103 -8.19 -1.20 4.55
CA LEU A 103 -8.74 -1.93 5.68
C LEU A 103 -9.24 -3.32 5.27
N ALA A 104 -9.93 -3.43 4.14
CA ALA A 104 -10.42 -4.71 3.63
C ALA A 104 -9.26 -5.68 3.33
N LYS A 105 -8.22 -5.21 2.62
CA LYS A 105 -7.03 -6.03 2.30
C LYS A 105 -6.23 -6.40 3.54
N ALA A 106 -6.05 -5.46 4.47
CA ALA A 106 -5.34 -5.71 5.72
C ALA A 106 -6.07 -6.73 6.60
N MET A 107 -7.40 -6.62 6.69
CA MET A 107 -8.25 -7.58 7.39
C MET A 107 -8.17 -8.98 6.76
N GLU A 108 -8.35 -9.09 5.45
CA GLU A 108 -8.20 -10.35 4.71
C GLU A 108 -6.83 -10.99 4.99
N PHE A 109 -5.74 -10.22 4.86
CA PHE A 109 -4.40 -10.73 5.15
C PHE A 109 -4.23 -11.19 6.60
N ALA A 110 -4.73 -10.40 7.57
CA ALA A 110 -4.56 -10.68 8.98
C ALA A 110 -5.34 -11.92 9.44
N TYR A 111 -6.55 -12.15 8.93
CA TYR A 111 -7.42 -13.23 9.41
C TYR A 111 -7.41 -14.46 8.49
N ILE A 112 -7.37 -14.28 7.16
CA ILE A 112 -7.34 -15.39 6.20
C ILE A 112 -5.90 -15.88 5.99
N GLY A 113 -4.92 -14.97 5.95
CA GLY A 113 -3.50 -15.31 5.80
C GLY A 113 -2.90 -16.03 7.01
N ARG A 114 -3.46 -15.82 8.21
CA ARG A 114 -3.08 -16.51 9.47
C ARG A 114 -3.83 -17.81 9.72
N ALA A 115 -4.91 -18.09 9.00
CA ALA A 115 -5.54 -19.40 9.10
C ALA A 115 -4.46 -20.43 8.78
N ASN A 116 -4.13 -21.28 9.75
CA ASN A 116 -3.11 -22.33 9.64
C ASN A 116 -3.45 -23.18 8.43
N ARG A 117 -2.96 -22.79 7.26
CA ARG A 117 -2.99 -23.63 6.08
C ARG A 117 -2.01 -24.74 6.41
N THR A 118 -2.55 -25.84 6.91
CA THR A 118 -2.00 -27.18 6.71
C THR A 118 -2.03 -27.45 5.20
N SER A 119 -1.30 -26.64 4.43
CA SER A 119 -1.11 -26.84 3.01
C SER A 119 -0.24 -28.08 2.92
N THR A 120 -0.88 -29.22 2.64
CA THR A 120 -0.18 -30.38 2.13
C THR A 120 0.53 -29.95 0.87
N ARG A 121 1.84 -29.67 0.97
CA ARG A 121 2.70 -29.38 -0.16
C ARG A 121 2.58 -30.55 -1.13
N ARG A 122 1.85 -30.38 -2.22
CA ARG A 122 1.73 -31.37 -3.29
C ARG A 122 2.83 -31.11 -4.32
N GLN A 123 3.72 -32.08 -4.48
CA GLN A 123 4.68 -32.08 -5.57
C GLN A 123 3.97 -32.65 -6.80
N ILE A 124 3.91 -31.87 -7.88
CA ILE A 124 3.37 -32.32 -9.17
C ILE A 124 4.52 -32.40 -10.18
N ALA A 125 4.58 -33.49 -10.94
CA ALA A 125 5.50 -33.60 -12.06
C ALA A 125 4.94 -32.79 -13.22
N ILE A 126 5.70 -31.79 -13.67
CA ILE A 126 5.36 -30.98 -14.85
C ILE A 126 6.28 -31.45 -15.97
N SER A 127 5.71 -31.83 -17.11
CA SER A 127 6.46 -32.07 -18.35
C SER A 127 5.92 -31.15 -19.42
N TRP A 128 6.82 -30.67 -20.27
CA TRP A 128 6.44 -29.88 -21.42
C TRP A 128 5.93 -30.79 -22.54
N ARG A 129 4.78 -30.45 -23.12
CA ARG A 129 4.27 -31.08 -24.34
C ARG A 129 4.48 -30.12 -25.50
N PHE A 130 5.15 -30.60 -26.54
CA PHE A 130 5.37 -29.84 -27.76
C PHE A 130 4.02 -29.49 -28.42
N PRO A 131 3.73 -28.22 -28.76
CA PRO A 131 2.51 -27.83 -29.46
C PRO A 131 2.42 -28.48 -30.84
N PRO A 132 1.24 -28.91 -31.34
CA PRO A 132 1.13 -29.48 -32.68
C PRO A 132 1.67 -28.52 -33.74
N LEU A 133 2.53 -29.01 -34.65
CA LEU A 133 2.92 -28.28 -35.85
C LEU A 133 1.78 -28.43 -36.86
N THR A 134 1.07 -27.34 -37.11
CA THR A 134 0.22 -27.18 -38.30
C THR A 134 1.05 -26.63 -39.44
#